data_AF-A0A409V6K5-F1
#
_entry.id   AF-A0A409V6K5-F1
#
_cell.length_a   1.000
_cell.length_b   1.000
_cell.length_c   1.000
_cell.angle_alpha   90.00
_cell.angle_beta   90.00
_cell.angle_gamma   90.00
#
_symmetry.space_group_name_H-M   'P 1'
#
loop_
_entity.id
_entity.type
_entity.pdbx_description
1 polymer ?
#
loop_
_entity_poly.entity_id
_entity_poly.type
_entity_poly.pdbx_seq_one_letter_code
_entity_poly.pdbx_strand_id
1 'polypeptide(L)'
;MHEIFVNGHKEINLSIMLLYLFEQNLLKPTKGYILGEKISWVDYNLFDLLDILIILSPGCLDAFPAVKAFYERVLARPGVQKRRQTDHFKNMPRMLIVHAVMVVFRISYHHRRLL
;
A
#
# COMPACT_ATOMS: atom_id res chain seq x y z
N MET A 1 3.96 21.39 -2.33
CA MET A 1 3.94 20.16 -3.15
C MET A 1 5.38 19.76 -3.38
N HIS A 2 5.85 18.69 -2.74
CA HIS A 2 7.20 18.18 -2.96
C HIS A 2 7.20 17.28 -4.19
N GLU A 3 7.90 17.70 -5.24
CA GLU A 3 8.13 16.88 -6.45
C GLU A 3 9.21 15.85 -6.13
N ILE A 4 8.92 14.55 -6.33
CA ILE A 4 9.92 13.48 -6.24
C ILE A 4 10.13 12.93 -7.64
N PHE A 5 11.36 13.01 -8.13
CA PHE A 5 11.77 12.51 -9.44
C PHE A 5 12.09 11.02 -9.32
N VAL A 6 11.33 10.17 -10.01
CA VAL A 6 11.69 8.77 -10.23
C VAL A 6 12.14 8.64 -11.68
N ASN A 7 13.38 8.24 -11.91
CA ASN A 7 13.97 8.03 -13.25
C ASN A 7 13.90 9.23 -14.21
N GLY A 8 14.01 10.46 -13.70
CA GLY A 8 14.19 11.66 -14.54
C GLY A 8 12.96 12.12 -15.33
N HIS A 9 11.86 11.38 -15.31
CA HIS A 9 10.59 11.79 -15.90
C HIS A 9 9.62 12.27 -14.82
N LYS A 10 8.98 13.43 -15.05
CA LYS A 10 7.84 13.90 -14.24
C LYS A 10 6.64 13.00 -14.52
N GLU A 11 6.64 11.80 -13.99
CA GLU A 11 5.43 10.97 -13.94
C GLU A 11 4.74 11.22 -12.60
N ILE A 12 3.55 11.81 -12.65
CA ILE A 12 2.61 11.75 -11.53
C ILE A 12 2.14 10.31 -11.46
N ASN A 13 2.91 9.46 -10.79
CA ASN A 13 2.50 8.09 -10.55
C ASN A 13 1.33 8.15 -9.56
N LEU A 14 0.15 7.66 -9.97
CA LEU A 14 -1.04 7.64 -9.13
C LEU A 14 -0.79 6.94 -7.79
N SER A 15 0.15 5.99 -7.74
CA SER A 15 0.55 5.35 -6.49
C SER A 15 1.24 6.33 -5.53
N ILE A 16 2.11 7.22 -6.04
CA ILE A 16 2.79 8.25 -5.25
C ILE A 16 1.78 9.27 -4.74
N MET A 17 0.84 9.69 -5.59
CA MET A 17 -0.23 10.61 -5.18
C MET A 17 -1.11 9.99 -4.08
N LEU A 18 -1.43 8.70 -4.21
CA LEU A 18 -2.21 7.97 -3.23
C LEU A 18 -1.46 7.80 -1.89
N LEU A 19 -0.16 7.45 -1.94
CA LEU A 19 0.69 7.37 -0.74
C LEU A 19 0.78 8.72 -0.02
N TYR A 20 0.92 9.81 -0.77
CA TYR A 20 0.89 11.16 -0.21
C TYR A 20 -0.42 11.45 0.51
N LEU A 21 -1.58 11.10 -0.07
CA LEU A 21 -2.88 11.28 0.58
C LEU A 21 -3.00 10.48 1.89
N PHE A 22 -2.50 9.24 1.91
CA PHE A 22 -2.49 8.44 3.13
C PHE A 22 -1.55 8.99 4.19
N GLU A 23 -0.35 9.46 3.80
CA GLU A 23 0.57 10.15 4.69
C GLU A 23 -0.11 11.35 5.36
N GLN A 24 -0.77 12.21 4.58
CA GLN A 24 -1.51 13.35 5.11
C GLN A 24 -2.67 12.94 6.03
N ASN A 25 -3.33 11.81 5.75
CA ASN A 25 -4.42 11.31 6.60
C ASN A 25 -3.89 10.77 7.93
N LEU A 26 -2.80 10.02 7.90
CA LEU A 26 -2.16 9.41 9.07
C LEU A 26 -1.45 10.43 9.96
N LEU A 27 -1.07 11.60 9.41
CA LEU A 27 -0.49 12.72 10.17
C LEU A 27 -1.54 13.57 10.91
N LYS A 28 -2.83 13.44 10.56
CA LYS A 28 -3.89 14.09 11.33
C LYS A 28 -3.87 13.56 12.77
N PRO A 29 -4.47 14.26 13.75
CA PRO A 29 -4.68 13.73 15.10
C PRO A 29 -5.72 12.60 15.13
N THR A 30 -5.68 11.71 14.14
CA THR A 30 -6.28 10.39 14.17
C THR A 30 -5.38 9.53 15.04
N LYS A 31 -5.97 8.78 15.96
CA LYS A 31 -5.25 8.09 17.03
C LYS A 31 -4.63 6.75 16.55
N GLY A 32 -3.91 6.81 15.41
CA GLY A 32 -3.10 5.72 14.88
C GLY A 32 -3.75 4.86 13.80
N TYR A 33 -5.03 5.03 13.45
CA TYR A 33 -5.71 4.31 12.36
C TYR A 33 -6.54 5.26 11.50
N ILE A 34 -6.91 4.83 10.31
CA ILE A 34 -7.59 5.67 9.31
C ILE A 34 -8.92 6.24 9.83
N LEU A 35 -9.65 5.46 10.64
CA LEU A 35 -10.94 5.86 11.23
C LEU A 35 -10.85 6.27 12.72
N GLY A 36 -9.63 6.42 13.29
CA GLY A 36 -9.44 6.86 14.68
C GLY A 36 -8.55 5.93 15.51
N GLU A 37 -9.04 5.51 16.70
CA GLU A 37 -8.26 4.71 17.67
C GLU A 37 -8.26 3.22 17.43
N LYS A 38 -9.33 2.74 16.79
CA LYS A 38 -9.58 1.32 16.64
C LYS A 38 -9.23 0.93 15.22
N ILE A 39 -8.41 -0.11 15.12
CA ILE A 39 -8.19 -0.80 13.85
C ILE A 39 -9.52 -1.26 13.28
N SER A 40 -9.69 -1.03 11.99
CA SER A 40 -10.87 -1.34 11.22
C SER A 40 -10.51 -2.11 9.96
N TRP A 41 -11.54 -2.49 9.20
CA TRP A 41 -11.35 -3.14 7.91
C TRP A 41 -10.61 -2.24 6.90
N VAL A 42 -10.76 -0.92 7.00
CA VAL A 42 -10.07 0.05 6.14
C VAL A 42 -8.55 -0.04 6.30
N ASP A 43 -8.08 -0.23 7.53
CA ASP A 43 -6.65 -0.33 7.84
C ASP A 43 -6.02 -1.60 7.23
N TYR A 44 -6.76 -2.72 7.22
CA TYR A 44 -6.27 -3.94 6.58
C TYR A 44 -6.22 -3.83 5.05
N ASN A 45 -7.19 -3.14 4.42
CA ASN A 45 -7.12 -2.89 2.98
C ASN A 45 -5.94 -2.01 2.60
N LEU A 46 -5.68 -0.97 3.39
CA LEU A 46 -4.50 -0.13 3.21
C LEU A 46 -3.23 -0.97 3.40
N PHE A 47 -3.16 -1.79 4.44
CA PHE A 47 -2.03 -2.67 4.68
C PHE A 47 -1.77 -3.64 3.50
N ASP A 48 -2.81 -4.29 2.97
CA ASP A 48 -2.68 -5.21 1.83
C ASP A 48 -2.21 -4.47 0.55
N LEU A 49 -2.72 -3.26 0.31
CA LEU A 49 -2.25 -2.40 -0.78
C LEU A 49 -0.76 -2.04 -0.62
N LEU A 50 -0.34 -1.66 0.60
CA LEU A 50 1.07 -1.31 0.88
C LEU A 50 1.98 -2.54 0.73
N ASP A 51 1.54 -3.72 1.14
CA ASP A 51 2.28 -4.96 0.99
C ASP A 51 2.54 -5.28 -0.50
N ILE A 52 1.54 -5.04 -1.36
CA ILE A 52 1.69 -5.11 -2.82
C ILE A 52 2.71 -4.08 -3.32
N LEU A 53 2.59 -2.82 -2.89
CA LEU A 53 3.48 -1.75 -3.35
C LEU A 53 4.95 -2.00 -2.99
N ILE A 54 5.22 -2.54 -1.80
CA ILE A 54 6.59 -2.92 -1.39
C ILE A 54 7.15 -4.03 -2.27
N ILE A 55 6.33 -5.01 -2.67
CA ILE A 55 6.74 -6.08 -3.60
C ILE A 55 7.07 -5.51 -4.99
N LEU A 56 6.27 -4.56 -5.47
CA LEU A 56 6.43 -3.95 -6.80
C LEU A 56 7.57 -2.92 -6.85
N SER A 57 7.79 -2.20 -5.76
CA SER A 57 8.79 -1.16 -5.63
C SER A 57 9.35 -1.16 -4.20
N PRO A 58 10.40 -1.97 -3.94
CA PRO A 58 11.07 -1.97 -2.65
C PRO A 58 11.56 -0.56 -2.29
N GLY A 59 11.36 -0.14 -1.04
CA GLY A 59 11.74 1.20 -0.56
C GLY A 59 10.76 2.32 -0.87
N CYS A 60 9.64 2.05 -1.57
CA CYS A 60 8.65 3.10 -1.92
C CYS A 60 8.04 3.84 -0.71
N LEU A 61 8.09 3.25 0.49
CA LEU A 61 7.56 3.87 1.71
C LEU A 61 8.60 4.74 2.44
N ASP A 62 9.87 4.74 2.03
CA ASP A 62 10.92 5.49 2.75
C ASP A 62 10.70 7.00 2.70
N ALA A 63 10.00 7.49 1.67
CA ALA A 63 9.58 8.89 1.56
C ALA A 63 8.33 9.24 2.39
N PHE A 64 7.67 8.25 3.01
CA PHE A 64 6.37 8.39 3.69
C PHE A 64 6.43 7.80 5.10
N PRO A 65 7.06 8.49 6.06
CA PRO A 65 7.34 7.94 7.39
C PRO A 65 6.08 7.55 8.19
N ALA A 66 4.97 8.29 8.09
CA ALA A 66 3.75 7.92 8.79
C ALA A 66 3.09 6.67 8.19
N VAL A 67 3.07 6.54 6.86
CA VAL A 67 2.62 5.33 6.15
C VAL A 67 3.51 4.13 6.49
N LYS A 68 4.83 4.32 6.51
CA LYS A 68 5.79 3.27 6.89
C LYS A 68 5.55 2.79 8.33
N ALA A 69 5.43 3.73 9.28
CA ALA A 69 5.14 3.41 10.67
C ALA A 69 3.77 2.72 10.84
N PHE A 70 2.77 3.11 10.04
CA PHE A 70 1.47 2.42 9.98
C PHE A 70 1.63 0.98 9.50
N TYR A 71 2.33 0.76 8.38
CA TYR A 71 2.55 -0.58 7.83
C TYR A 71 3.24 -1.49 8.84
N GLU A 72 4.34 -1.03 9.45
CA GLU A 72 5.10 -1.79 10.45
C GLU A 72 4.24 -2.12 11.68
N ARG A 73 3.42 -1.18 12.16
CA ARG A 73 2.50 -1.39 13.28
C ARG A 73 1.45 -2.45 12.97
N VAL A 74 0.85 -2.42 11.77
CA VAL A 74 -0.15 -3.43 11.37
C VAL A 74 0.51 -4.79 11.15
N LEU A 75 1.71 -4.81 10.54
CA LEU A 75 2.52 -6.01 10.34
C LEU A 75 2.84 -6.69 11.67
N ALA A 76 3.22 -5.94 12.70
CA ALA A 76 3.60 -6.46 14.01
C ALA A 76 2.43 -7.10 14.79
N ARG A 77 1.18 -6.94 14.35
CA ARG A 77 0.03 -7.46 15.10
C ARG A 77 0.04 -8.99 15.13
N PRO A 78 -0.21 -9.63 16.30
CA PRO A 78 -0.14 -11.09 16.44
C PRO A 78 -1.02 -11.86 15.46
N GLY A 79 -2.23 -11.37 15.18
CA GLY A 79 -3.15 -12.00 14.21
C GLY A 79 -2.62 -11.97 12.78
N VAL A 80 -1.99 -10.88 12.37
CA VAL A 80 -1.37 -10.73 11.05
C VAL A 80 -0.16 -11.64 10.94
N GLN A 81 0.73 -11.61 11.93
CA GLN A 81 1.89 -12.52 11.99
C GLN A 81 1.47 -13.99 11.94
N LYS A 82 0.49 -14.38 12.77
CA LYS A 82 -0.04 -15.75 12.77
C LYS A 82 -0.60 -16.15 11.41
N ARG A 83 -1.38 -15.27 10.75
CA ARG A 83 -1.91 -15.53 9.41
C ARG A 83 -0.82 -15.68 8.36
N ARG A 84 0.24 -14.84 8.42
CA ARG A 84 1.38 -14.90 7.48
C ARG A 84 2.24 -16.15 7.66
N GLN A 85 2.22 -16.74 8.85
CA GLN A 85 2.98 -17.94 9.16
C GLN A 85 2.30 -19.24 8.71
N THR A 86 1.01 -19.21 8.32
CA THR A 86 0.31 -20.42 7.86
C THR A 86 0.84 -20.91 6.51
N ASP A 87 0.82 -22.23 6.28
CA ASP A 87 1.25 -22.82 5.02
C ASP A 87 0.42 -22.31 3.85
N HIS A 88 -0.88 -22.12 4.07
CA HIS A 88 -1.75 -21.51 3.06
C HIS A 88 -1.24 -20.12 2.63
N PHE A 89 -0.82 -19.25 3.56
CA PHE A 89 -0.26 -17.94 3.18
C PHE A 89 1.09 -18.06 2.48
N LYS A 90 1.98 -18.90 2.99
CA LYS A 90 3.34 -19.08 2.44
C LYS A 90 3.33 -19.69 1.05
N ASN A 91 2.39 -20.58 0.79
CA ASN A 91 2.22 -21.28 -0.47
C ASN A 91 1.32 -20.52 -1.46
N MET A 92 0.68 -19.42 -1.03
CA MET A 92 0.05 -18.51 -1.99
C MET A 92 1.16 -17.96 -2.89
N PRO A 93 1.02 -18.04 -4.23
CA PRO A 93 2.00 -17.44 -5.10
C PRO A 93 1.95 -15.94 -4.85
N ARG A 94 3.00 -15.42 -4.19
CA ARG A 94 3.07 -14.00 -3.81
C ARG A 94 2.85 -13.09 -5.00
N MET A 95 3.13 -13.57 -6.22
CA MET A 95 2.89 -12.90 -7.49
C MET A 95 1.46 -13.07 -8.05
N LEU A 96 0.70 -14.14 -7.75
CA LEU A 96 -0.67 -14.32 -8.30
C LEU A 96 -1.69 -13.35 -7.71
N ILE A 97 -1.57 -13.01 -6.43
CA ILE A 97 -2.43 -12.01 -5.77
C ILE A 97 -2.22 -10.64 -6.45
N VAL A 98 -0.95 -10.30 -6.71
CA VAL A 98 -0.56 -9.08 -7.42
C VAL A 98 -0.96 -9.14 -8.89
N HIS A 99 -0.87 -10.29 -9.56
CA HIS A 99 -1.22 -10.40 -10.97
C HIS A 99 -2.73 -10.28 -11.18
N ALA A 100 -3.57 -10.87 -10.33
CA ALA A 100 -5.03 -10.71 -10.44
C ALA A 100 -5.46 -9.25 -10.21
N VAL A 101 -4.92 -8.59 -9.18
CA VAL A 101 -5.23 -7.18 -8.87
C VAL A 101 -4.61 -6.25 -9.92
N MET A 102 -3.36 -6.47 -10.34
CA MET A 102 -2.71 -5.67 -11.39
C MET A 102 -3.26 -5.93 -12.78
N VAL A 103 -3.77 -7.11 -13.12
CA VAL A 103 -4.46 -7.33 -14.41
C VAL A 103 -5.73 -6.50 -14.43
N VAL A 104 -6.50 -6.44 -13.34
CA VAL A 104 -7.67 -5.55 -13.23
C VAL A 104 -7.27 -4.07 -13.32
N PHE A 105 -6.20 -3.65 -12.63
CA PHE A 105 -5.72 -2.26 -12.69
C PHE A 105 -5.09 -1.90 -14.04
N ARG A 106 -4.30 -2.79 -14.65
CA ARG A 106 -3.62 -2.58 -15.94
C ARG A 106 -4.61 -2.63 -17.10
N ILE A 107 -5.63 -3.51 -17.06
CA ILE A 107 -6.77 -3.47 -17.99
C ILE A 107 -7.57 -2.17 -17.80
N SER A 108 -7.87 -1.78 -16.56
CA SER A 108 -8.58 -0.52 -16.28
C SER A 108 -7.81 0.74 -16.68
N TYR A 109 -6.48 0.68 -16.70
CA TYR A 109 -5.62 1.78 -17.15
C TYR A 109 -5.46 1.81 -18.66
N HIS A 110 -5.35 0.63 -19.29
CA HIS A 110 -5.18 0.55 -20.74
C HIS A 110 -6.48 0.85 -21.50
N HIS A 111 -7.64 0.49 -20.93
CA HIS A 111 -8.94 0.78 -21.53
C HIS A 111 -9.29 2.29 -21.48
N ARG A 112 -8.85 3.00 -20.43
CA ARG A 112 -9.04 4.46 -20.27
C ARG A 112 -8.08 5.33 -21.11
N ARG A 113 -7.11 4.71 -21.78
CA ARG A 113 -6.18 5.37 -22.71
C ARG A 113 -6.61 5.24 -24.18
N LEU A 114 -7.65 4.44 -24.43
CA LEU A 114 -8.20 4.14 -25.75
C LEU A 114 -9.63 4.68 -25.96
N LEU A 115 -10.11 5.50 -25.02
CA LEU A 115 -11.33 6.32 -25.09
C LEU A 115 -10.92 7.76 -24.79
#